data_AF-A0A016V429-F1
#
_entry.id   AF-A0A016V429-F1
#
_cell.length_a   1.000
_cell.length_b   1.000
_cell.length_c   1.000
_cell.angle_alpha   90.00
_cell.angle_beta   90.00
_cell.angle_gamma   90.00
#
_symmetry.space_group_name_H-M   'P 1'
#
loop_
_entity.id
_entity.type
_entity.pdbx_description
1 polymer ?
#
loop_
_entity_poly.entity_id
_entity_poly.type
_entity_poly.pdbx_seq_one_letter_code
_entity_poly.pdbx_strand_id
1 'polypeptide(L)'
;MERRAAVLAEAAEAGRSVRITRRDFANRKTKMTALRRPEGTTSSSTRVMEKVIYDFYSGLFDSHVHLPLCHFREDGYVMPSVLLSEVRHAMKSVKNR
;
A
#
# COMPACT_ATOMS: atom_id res chain seq x y z
N MET A 1 -9.42 -13.47 22.72
CA MET A 1 -10.02 -12.13 23.01
C MET A 1 -9.23 -11.35 24.06
N GLU A 2 -8.58 -12.05 24.99
CA GLU A 2 -7.82 -11.53 26.13
C GLU A 2 -6.87 -10.36 25.82
N ARG A 3 -6.02 -10.47 24.78
CA ARG A 3 -5.08 -9.40 24.40
C ARG A 3 -5.74 -8.08 23.98
N ARG A 4 -6.97 -8.12 23.44
CA ARG A 4 -7.70 -6.90 23.05
C ARG A 4 -8.27 -6.19 24.26
N ALA A 5 -8.83 -6.96 25.19
CA ALA A 5 -9.38 -6.42 26.43
C ALA A 5 -8.29 -5.76 27.27
N ALA A 6 -7.12 -6.41 27.39
CA ALA A 6 -5.98 -5.87 28.11
C ALA A 6 -5.49 -4.52 27.55
N VAL A 7 -5.34 -4.39 26.21
CA VAL A 7 -4.89 -3.14 25.58
C VAL A 7 -5.90 -2.00 25.77
N LEU A 8 -7.20 -2.30 25.79
CA LEU A 8 -8.24 -1.30 26.02
C LEU A 8 -8.34 -0.90 27.49
N ALA A 9 -8.13 -1.83 28.42
CA ALA A 9 -8.07 -1.57 29.85
C ALA A 9 -6.88 -0.65 30.19
N GLU A 10 -5.69 -0.97 29.69
CA GLU A 10 -4.49 -0.13 29.86
C GLU A 10 -4.69 1.28 29.30
N ALA A 11 -5.39 1.42 28.17
CA ALA A 11 -5.73 2.73 27.63
C ALA A 11 -6.70 3.52 28.51
N ALA A 12 -7.70 2.86 29.10
CA ALA A 12 -8.63 3.48 30.02
C ALA A 12 -7.91 3.96 31.31
N GLU A 13 -7.02 3.13 31.86
CA GLU A 13 -6.20 3.49 33.03
C GLU A 13 -5.24 4.65 32.73
N ALA A 14 -4.64 4.68 31.55
CA ALA A 14 -3.75 5.75 31.10
C ALA A 14 -4.49 7.04 30.67
N GLY A 15 -5.81 7.12 30.83
CA GLY A 15 -6.62 8.27 30.38
C GLY A 15 -6.64 8.47 28.85
N ARG A 16 -6.22 7.46 28.09
CA ARG A 16 -6.23 7.48 26.61
C ARG A 16 -7.63 7.15 26.10
N SER A 17 -7.97 7.68 24.93
CA SER A 17 -9.26 7.36 24.31
C SER A 17 -9.37 5.88 23.96
N VAL A 18 -10.32 5.19 24.59
CA VAL A 18 -10.66 3.79 24.30
C VAL A 18 -11.09 3.63 22.84
N ARG A 19 -11.80 4.63 22.28
CA ARG A 19 -12.26 4.61 20.88
C ARG A 19 -11.10 4.67 19.89
N ILE A 20 -10.10 5.52 20.13
CA ILE A 20 -8.91 5.63 19.29
C ILE A 20 -8.09 4.34 19.39
N THR A 21 -7.81 3.88 20.61
CA THR A 21 -7.05 2.64 20.84
C THR A 21 -7.69 1.43 20.16
N ARG A 22 -9.03 1.32 20.22
CA ARG A 22 -9.78 0.25 19.54
C ARG A 22 -9.61 0.31 18.03
N ARG A 23 -9.64 1.53 17.46
CA ARG A 23 -9.42 1.75 16.02
C ARG A 23 -7.99 1.40 15.63
N ASP A 24 -6.99 1.85 16.39
CA ASP A 24 -5.58 1.58 16.10
C ASP A 24 -5.25 0.09 16.20
N PHE A 25 -5.81 -0.60 17.18
CA PHE A 25 -5.71 -2.05 17.29
C PHE A 25 -6.29 -2.74 16.04
N ALA A 26 -7.47 -2.31 15.59
CA ALA A 26 -8.10 -2.85 14.38
C ALA A 26 -7.25 -2.58 13.14
N ASN A 27 -6.78 -1.34 12.96
CA ASN A 27 -5.93 -0.93 11.85
C ASN A 27 -4.62 -1.72 11.80
N ARG A 28 -3.94 -1.89 12.95
CA ARG A 28 -2.71 -2.70 13.04
C ARG A 28 -2.96 -4.15 12.66
N LYS A 29 -4.09 -4.72 13.09
CA LYS A 29 -4.47 -6.10 12.71
C LYS A 29 -4.71 -6.22 11.22
N THR A 30 -5.45 -5.28 10.62
CA THR A 30 -5.73 -5.24 9.17
C THR A 30 -4.45 -5.11 8.35
N LYS A 31 -3.53 -4.21 8.75
CA LYS A 31 -2.22 -4.09 8.12
C LYS A 31 -1.41 -5.37 8.24
N MET A 32 -1.42 -6.03 9.40
CA MET A 32 -0.73 -7.31 9.56
C MET A 32 -1.32 -8.42 8.71
N THR A 33 -2.64 -8.46 8.51
CA THR A 33 -3.25 -9.46 7.62
C THR A 33 -2.94 -9.22 6.15
N ALA A 34 -2.85 -7.96 5.71
CA ALA A 34 -2.47 -7.64 4.33
C ALA A 34 -0.99 -7.97 4.04
N LEU A 35 -0.13 -7.89 5.05
CA LEU A 35 1.30 -8.20 4.96
C LEU A 35 1.63 -9.66 5.31
N ARG A 36 0.62 -10.50 5.55
CA ARG A 36 0.83 -11.94 5.74
C ARG A 36 1.07 -12.61 4.41
N ARG A 37 1.97 -13.58 4.44
CA ARG A 37 2.11 -14.52 3.33
C ARG A 37 0.84 -15.33 3.13
N PRO A 38 0.60 -15.88 1.92
CA PRO A 38 -0.49 -16.83 1.68
C PRO A 38 -0.46 -18.02 2.67
N GLU A 39 0.74 -18.43 3.08
CA GLU A 39 0.96 -19.47 4.10
C GLU A 39 0.62 -19.02 5.54
N GLY A 40 0.09 -17.81 5.73
CA GLY A 40 -0.35 -17.25 7.02
C GLY A 40 0.78 -16.79 7.95
N THR A 41 2.04 -17.04 7.59
CA THR A 41 3.20 -16.71 8.41
C THR A 41 3.55 -15.22 8.31
N THR A 42 3.87 -14.61 9.45
CA THR A 42 4.31 -13.21 9.56
C THR A 42 5.82 -13.16 9.74
N SER A 43 6.52 -12.42 8.89
CA SER A 43 7.98 -12.23 8.99
C SER A 43 8.32 -10.80 9.36
N SER A 44 9.33 -10.60 10.19
CA SER A 44 9.93 -9.30 10.51
C SER A 44 11.15 -8.97 9.64
N SER A 45 11.58 -9.88 8.76
CA SER A 45 12.70 -9.65 7.86
C SER A 45 12.29 -8.70 6.73
N THR A 46 13.04 -7.61 6.56
CA THR A 46 12.79 -6.59 5.52
C THR A 46 12.67 -7.22 4.14
N ARG A 47 13.62 -8.07 3.76
CA ARG A 47 13.64 -8.76 2.46
C ARG A 47 12.42 -9.64 2.24
N VAL A 48 11.91 -10.25 3.32
CA VAL A 48 10.69 -11.07 3.25
C VAL A 48 9.44 -10.19 3.12
N MET A 49 9.38 -9.07 3.85
CA MET A 49 8.27 -8.12 3.75
C MET A 49 8.20 -7.46 2.38
N GLU A 50 9.34 -7.03 1.84
CA GLU A 50 9.45 -6.47 0.48
C GLU A 50 8.91 -7.44 -0.56
N LYS A 51 9.27 -8.72 -0.46
CA LYS A 51 8.75 -9.75 -1.36
C LYS A 51 7.22 -9.91 -1.24
N VAL A 52 6.68 -9.93 -0.02
CA VAL A 52 5.22 -10.06 0.20
C VAL A 52 4.47 -8.87 -0.39
N ILE A 53 5.01 -7.66 -0.22
CA ILE A 53 4.44 -6.44 -0.79
C ILE A 53 4.49 -6.50 -2.33
N TYR A 54 5.63 -6.90 -2.88
CA TYR A 54 5.80 -7.06 -4.33
C TYR A 54 4.82 -8.09 -4.91
N ASP A 55 4.77 -9.31 -4.36
CA ASP A 55 3.88 -10.37 -4.83
C ASP A 55 2.40 -9.94 -4.75
N PHE A 56 2.02 -9.20 -3.69
CA PHE A 56 0.67 -8.65 -3.50
C PHE A 56 0.30 -7.61 -4.56
N TYR A 57 1.18 -6.64 -4.83
CA TYR A 57 0.91 -5.61 -5.82
C TYR A 57 1.02 -6.13 -7.25
N SER A 58 1.95 -7.05 -7.53
CA SER A 58 2.03 -7.73 -8.82
C SER A 58 0.73 -8.46 -9.12
N GLY A 59 0.17 -9.25 -8.19
CA GLY A 59 -1.12 -9.91 -8.40
C GLY A 59 -2.33 -8.98 -8.55
N LEU A 60 -2.27 -7.75 -8.01
CA LEU A 60 -3.30 -6.73 -8.17
C LEU A 60 -3.25 -6.02 -9.54
N PHE A 61 -2.04 -5.86 -10.09
CA PHE A 61 -1.82 -5.12 -11.33
C PHE A 61 -1.50 -6.02 -12.53
N ASP A 62 -1.30 -7.33 -12.35
CA ASP A 62 -1.02 -8.31 -13.40
C ASP A 62 -2.17 -8.46 -14.41
N SER A 63 -3.39 -8.04 -14.06
CA SER A 63 -4.58 -8.20 -14.92
C SER A 63 -4.94 -6.97 -15.76
N HIS A 64 -4.26 -5.83 -15.62
CA HIS A 64 -4.64 -4.63 -16.35
C HIS A 64 -3.46 -3.87 -16.95
N VAL A 65 -3.41 -3.96 -18.28
CA VAL A 65 -2.52 -3.25 -19.21
C VAL A 65 -1.16 -3.96 -19.37
N HIS A 66 -0.96 -4.59 -20.53
CA HIS A 66 0.38 -4.81 -21.07
C HIS A 66 1.02 -3.43 -21.28
N LEU A 67 1.63 -2.88 -20.23
CA LEU A 67 2.52 -1.76 -20.38
C LEU A 67 3.74 -2.28 -21.15
N PRO A 68 4.17 -1.59 -22.22
CA PRO A 68 5.44 -1.93 -22.85
C PRO A 68 6.50 -1.88 -21.76
N LEU A 69 7.19 -3.01 -21.56
CA LEU A 69 8.22 -3.19 -20.56
C LEU A 69 9.25 -2.07 -20.71
N CYS A 70 9.09 -1.00 -19.93
CA CYS A 70 10.07 0.06 -19.82
C CYS A 70 11.32 -0.59 -19.23
N HIS A 71 12.21 -1.02 -20.12
CA HIS A 71 13.57 -1.39 -19.75
C HIS A 71 14.14 -0.18 -19.04
N PHE A 72 14.26 -0.27 -17.72
CA PHE A 72 15.02 0.67 -16.92
C PHE A 72 16.48 0.46 -17.31
N ARG A 73 16.90 1.08 -18.42
CA ARG A 73 18.31 1.35 -18.65
C ARG A 73 18.67 2.50 -17.72
N GLU A 74 19.75 2.33 -16.99
CA GLU A 74 20.24 3.21 -15.92
C GLU A 74 20.64 4.63 -16.41
N ASP A 75 20.39 4.95 -17.68
CA ASP A 75 20.95 6.11 -18.36
C ASP A 75 19.83 7.06 -18.79
N GLY A 76 19.42 7.94 -17.88
CA GLY A 76 18.62 9.12 -18.19
C GLY A 76 17.13 8.82 -18.45
N TYR A 77 16.30 9.24 -17.51
CA TYR A 77 14.85 9.26 -17.63
C TYR A 77 14.40 10.04 -18.89
N VAL A 78 14.15 9.34 -20.00
CA VAL A 78 13.47 9.90 -21.17
C VAL A 78 11.98 9.73 -20.94
N MET A 79 11.29 10.83 -20.66
CA MET A 79 9.83 10.86 -20.60
C MET A 79 9.23 10.23 -21.87
N PRO A 80 8.39 9.19 -21.76
CA PRO A 80 7.63 8.69 -22.89
C PRO A 80 6.88 9.83 -23.57
N SER A 81 7.04 9.98 -24.88
CA SER A 81 6.36 11.02 -25.68
C SER A 81 4.83 10.97 -25.54
N VAL A 82 4.30 9.80 -25.19
CA VAL A 82 2.89 9.54 -24.86
C VAL A 82 2.43 10.42 -23.69
N LEU A 83 3.19 10.50 -22.59
CA LEU A 83 2.83 11.29 -21.42
C LEU A 83 2.77 12.79 -21.73
N LEU A 84 3.69 13.27 -22.56
CA LEU A 84 3.71 14.67 -23.00
C LEU A 84 2.54 15.03 -23.93
N SER A 85 1.98 14.04 -24.63
CA SER A 85 0.85 14.20 -25.54
C SER A 85 -0.47 14.18 -24.76
N GLU A 86 -0.60 13.29 -23.77
CA GLU A 86 -1.76 13.23 -22.87
C GLU A 86 -1.88 14.48 -21.99
N VAL A 87 -0.78 14.95 -21.40
CA VAL A 87 -0.78 16.19 -20.58
C VAL A 87 -1.24 17.38 -21.41
N ARG A 88 -0.74 17.51 -22.65
CA ARG A 88 -1.19 18.57 -23.57
C ARG A 88 -2.68 18.46 -23.91
N HIS A 89 -3.20 17.25 -24.09
CA HIS A 89 -4.61 17.04 -24.39
C HIS A 89 -5.51 17.37 -23.20
N ALA A 90 -5.13 16.94 -21.99
CA ALA A 90 -5.83 17.25 -20.75
C ALA A 90 -5.88 18.76 -20.49
N MET A 91 -4.74 19.46 -20.62
CA MET A 91 -4.66 20.92 -20.46
C MET A 91 -5.55 21.67 -21.47
N LYS A 92 -5.66 21.16 -22.70
CA LYS A 92 -6.52 21.75 -23.73
C LYS A 92 -8.01 21.51 -23.43
N SER A 93 -8.35 20.38 -22.81
CA SER A 93 -9.71 20.03 -22.41
C SER A 93 -10.26 20.92 -21.28
N VAL A 94 -9.44 21.27 -20.27
CA VAL A 94 -9.88 22.16 -19.18
C VAL A 94 -9.98 23.64 -19.57
N LYS A 95 -9.47 24.05 -20.74
CA LYS A 95 -9.50 25.45 -21.19
C LYS A 95 -10.79 25.85 -21.94
N ASN A 96 -11.71 24.90 -22.19
CA ASN A 96 -12.97 25.13 -22.91
C ASN A 96 -14.23 25.05 -22.02
N ARG A 97 -14.14 25.42 -20.73
CA ARG A 97 -15.32 25.52 -19.84
C ARG A 97 -15.62 26.96 -19.48
#